data_AF-A0A8J6GYJ5-F1
#
_entry.id   AF-A0A8J6GYJ5-F1
#
_cell.length_a   1.000
_cell.length_b   1.000
_cell.length_c   1.000
_cell.angle_alpha   90.00
_cell.angle_beta   90.00
_cell.angle_gamma   90.00
#
_symmetry.space_group_name_H-M   'P 1'
#
loop_
_entity.id
_entity.type
_entity.pdbx_description
1 polymer ?
#
loop_
_entity_poly.entity_id
_entity_poly.type
_entity_poly.pdbx_seq_one_letter_code
_entity_poly.pdbx_strand_id
1 'polypeptide(L)'
;MCPWTAGVPEQRWSMQVPSEVSAEAGDAAMLPCTFTHPHRHYDGPLTAIWRAGEPYAGPQVFRCTAARGSELCQTALSLQGRFRLLGNPRHNDLSLRVERLALADSGRYFCRVEFAGDAHDRYESRHGVRLRVTAAPRIVNISVLPGPAHAFRALCTAEGEPPPALSWSGPALGNSSAAEQSQGHGYQVIAELPALTRDGRYTCTAANSLGRAEASVYLYRFRGAPGASTLALLLGALGLKALLLLGVLGARATRKRLDHLVTQDTPPRSQAQESNYENLNQMSPPGHQLPRVYCEELLGHHHPVVHREK
;
A
#
# COMPACT_ATOMS: atom_id res chain seq x y z
N MET A 1 30.17 -30.75 -76.21
CA MET A 1 29.76 -31.12 -74.83
C MET A 1 30.58 -30.27 -73.88
N CYS A 2 29.99 -29.21 -73.32
CA CYS A 2 30.69 -28.38 -72.34
C CYS A 2 30.66 -29.07 -70.97
N PRO A 3 31.78 -29.21 -70.25
CA PRO A 3 31.77 -29.78 -68.91
C PRO A 3 31.09 -28.79 -67.96
N TRP A 4 30.08 -29.27 -67.23
CA TRP A 4 29.51 -28.55 -66.10
C TRP A 4 30.54 -28.55 -64.97
N THR A 5 31.25 -27.44 -64.77
CA THR A 5 31.95 -27.20 -63.51
C THR A 5 30.89 -26.92 -62.46
N ALA A 6 30.63 -27.89 -61.58
CA ALA A 6 29.87 -27.66 -60.37
C ALA A 6 30.56 -26.55 -59.57
N GLY A 7 29.95 -25.37 -59.51
CA GLY A 7 30.49 -24.22 -58.79
C GLY A 7 30.69 -24.57 -57.32
N VAL A 8 31.88 -24.28 -56.80
CA VAL A 8 32.17 -24.32 -55.36
C VAL A 8 31.15 -23.41 -54.67
N PRO A 9 30.50 -23.83 -53.57
CA PRO A 9 29.57 -22.96 -52.86
C PRO A 9 30.26 -21.67 -52.43
N GLU A 10 29.82 -20.54 -52.96
CA GLU A 10 30.30 -19.23 -52.52
C GLU A 10 29.83 -19.00 -51.08
N GLN A 11 30.79 -18.82 -50.17
CA GLN A 11 30.51 -18.52 -48.77
C GLN A 11 29.82 -17.14 -48.73
N ARG A 12 28.53 -17.10 -48.44
CA ARG A 12 27.74 -15.86 -48.38
C ARG A 12 27.55 -15.40 -46.94
N TRP A 13 27.15 -14.15 -46.79
CA TRP A 13 26.67 -13.65 -45.51
C TRP A 13 25.44 -14.44 -45.03
N SER A 14 25.51 -14.96 -43.80
CA SER A 14 24.38 -15.55 -43.10
C SER A 14 24.59 -15.46 -41.60
N MET A 15 23.49 -15.52 -40.84
CA MET A 15 23.51 -15.65 -39.38
C MET A 15 22.57 -16.77 -38.96
N GLN A 16 23.07 -17.61 -38.08
CA GLN A 16 22.33 -18.72 -37.47
C GLN A 16 21.99 -18.34 -36.04
N VAL A 17 20.69 -18.21 -35.79
CA VAL A 17 20.12 -17.86 -34.48
C VAL A 17 18.90 -18.76 -34.24
N PRO A 18 18.65 -19.21 -33.00
CA PRO A 18 17.41 -19.90 -32.67
C PRO A 18 16.22 -18.94 -32.71
N SER A 19 15.02 -19.48 -32.85
CA SER A 19 13.79 -18.67 -32.83
C SER A 19 13.48 -18.10 -31.45
N GLU A 20 13.82 -18.84 -30.39
CA GLU A 20 13.51 -18.50 -29.00
C GLU A 20 14.53 -19.12 -28.02
N VAL A 21 14.79 -18.40 -26.93
CA VAL A 21 15.51 -18.85 -25.72
C VAL A 21 14.66 -18.47 -24.52
N SER A 22 14.59 -19.34 -23.52
CA SER A 22 13.87 -19.06 -22.27
C SER A 22 14.77 -19.19 -21.06
N ALA A 23 14.51 -18.37 -20.04
CA ALA A 23 15.19 -18.41 -18.76
C ALA A 23 14.29 -17.77 -17.68
N GLU A 24 14.63 -17.98 -16.42
CA GLU A 24 13.90 -17.39 -15.29
C GLU A 24 14.42 -15.99 -14.94
N ALA A 25 13.56 -15.15 -14.37
CA ALA A 25 13.95 -13.86 -13.83
C ALA A 25 14.93 -14.04 -12.65
N GLY A 26 15.99 -13.22 -12.63
CA GLY A 26 17.11 -13.34 -11.70
C GLY A 26 18.29 -14.14 -12.27
N ASP A 27 18.03 -15.08 -13.19
CA ASP A 27 19.05 -15.93 -13.80
C ASP A 27 19.77 -15.24 -14.97
N ALA A 28 20.62 -16.00 -15.67
CA ALA A 28 21.27 -15.58 -16.89
C ALA A 28 20.80 -16.40 -18.09
N ALA A 29 20.65 -15.75 -19.24
CA ALA A 29 20.40 -16.41 -20.53
C ALA A 29 21.60 -16.23 -21.47
N MET A 30 21.80 -17.22 -22.33
CA MET A 30 22.73 -17.13 -23.46
C MET A 30 21.93 -16.99 -24.75
N LEU A 31 22.21 -15.95 -25.52
CA LEU A 31 21.64 -15.68 -26.84
C LEU A 31 22.63 -16.17 -27.90
N PRO A 32 22.38 -17.33 -28.54
CA PRO A 32 23.32 -17.89 -29.52
C PRO A 32 23.28 -17.09 -30.80
N CYS A 33 24.45 -16.81 -31.38
CA CYS A 33 24.55 -16.27 -32.72
C CYS A 33 25.88 -16.64 -33.36
N THR A 34 25.82 -17.40 -34.45
CA THR A 34 26.99 -17.65 -35.30
C THR A 34 26.75 -17.07 -36.69
N PHE A 35 27.82 -16.75 -37.42
CA PHE A 35 27.71 -16.14 -38.74
C PHE A 35 28.64 -16.76 -39.77
N THR A 36 28.40 -16.46 -41.05
CA THR A 36 29.30 -16.76 -42.17
C THR A 36 29.53 -15.50 -42.99
N HIS A 37 30.67 -15.40 -43.67
CA HIS A 37 31.03 -14.25 -44.50
C HIS A 37 31.87 -14.66 -45.73
N PRO A 38 31.86 -13.89 -46.83
CA PRO A 38 32.61 -14.20 -48.05
C PRO A 38 34.13 -14.07 -47.91
N HIS A 39 34.58 -13.26 -46.95
CA HIS A 39 36.00 -12.91 -46.82
C HIS A 39 36.82 -13.97 -46.07
N ARG A 40 37.14 -15.11 -46.70
CA ARG A 40 37.78 -16.29 -46.07
C ARG A 40 39.03 -16.04 -45.21
N HIS A 41 39.76 -14.95 -45.47
CA HIS A 41 41.01 -14.58 -44.76
C HIS A 41 40.92 -13.20 -44.13
N TYR A 42 39.72 -12.78 -43.74
CA TYR A 42 39.54 -11.50 -43.08
C TYR A 42 40.17 -11.50 -41.69
N ASP A 43 41.27 -10.77 -41.56
CA ASP A 43 41.95 -10.57 -40.28
C ASP A 43 41.83 -9.12 -39.77
N GLY A 44 41.08 -8.27 -40.47
CA GLY A 44 40.92 -6.87 -40.08
C GLY A 44 40.16 -6.67 -38.77
N PRO A 45 40.10 -5.43 -38.25
CA PRO A 45 39.26 -5.11 -37.10
C PRO A 45 37.79 -5.44 -37.38
N LEU A 46 37.09 -6.03 -36.42
CA LEU A 46 35.65 -6.25 -36.52
C LEU A 46 34.93 -5.73 -35.29
N THR A 47 33.65 -5.42 -35.45
CA THR A 47 32.76 -4.96 -34.38
C THR A 47 31.57 -5.89 -34.27
N ALA A 48 31.34 -6.42 -33.07
CA ALA A 48 30.15 -7.20 -32.73
C ALA A 48 29.15 -6.30 -32.00
N ILE A 49 27.89 -6.34 -32.41
CA ILE A 49 26.81 -5.49 -31.88
C ILE A 49 25.60 -6.37 -31.61
N TRP A 50 24.93 -6.12 -30.48
CA TRP A 50 23.58 -6.64 -30.25
C TRP A 50 22.59 -5.50 -30.04
N ARG A 51 21.42 -5.63 -30.65
CA ARG A 51 20.30 -4.68 -30.54
C ARG A 51 19.08 -5.34 -29.93
N ALA A 52 18.26 -4.56 -29.23
CA ALA A 52 16.98 -5.01 -28.70
C ALA A 52 15.80 -4.39 -29.48
N GLY A 53 14.68 -5.11 -29.53
CA GLY A 53 13.40 -4.64 -30.08
C GLY A 53 13.28 -4.78 -31.58
N GLU A 54 14.00 -3.94 -32.33
CA GLU A 54 13.88 -3.80 -33.79
C GLU A 54 15.18 -4.09 -34.53
N PRO A 55 15.13 -4.76 -35.70
CA PRO A 55 16.31 -4.97 -36.53
C PRO A 55 16.76 -3.63 -37.15
N TYR A 56 18.07 -3.41 -37.19
CA TYR A 56 18.82 -2.29 -37.75
C TYR A 56 18.62 -0.95 -37.03
N ALA A 57 17.41 -0.68 -36.52
CA ALA A 57 17.02 0.56 -35.88
C ALA A 57 16.99 0.48 -34.34
N GLY A 58 16.91 -0.73 -33.76
CA GLY A 58 16.81 -0.91 -32.32
C GLY A 58 18.02 -0.39 -31.54
N PRO A 59 17.85 -0.01 -30.26
CA PRO A 59 18.95 0.43 -29.40
C PRO A 59 20.00 -0.68 -29.25
N GLN A 60 21.27 -0.29 -29.26
CA GLN A 60 22.37 -1.20 -28.95
C GLN A 60 22.38 -1.51 -27.45
N VAL A 61 22.41 -2.78 -27.10
CA VAL A 61 22.53 -3.25 -25.71
C VAL A 61 23.94 -3.74 -25.39
N PHE A 62 24.69 -4.11 -26.44
CA PHE A 62 26.07 -4.55 -26.34
C PHE A 62 26.86 -4.16 -27.59
N ARG A 63 28.12 -3.78 -27.41
CA ARG A 63 29.08 -3.54 -28.49
C ARG A 63 30.49 -3.87 -28.03
N CYS A 64 31.23 -4.60 -28.84
CA CYS A 64 32.67 -4.79 -28.65
C CYS A 64 33.41 -4.72 -29.99
N THR A 65 34.71 -4.41 -29.94
CA THR A 65 35.56 -4.35 -31.12
C THR A 65 36.79 -5.23 -30.92
N ALA A 66 37.07 -6.12 -31.88
CA ALA A 66 38.27 -6.93 -31.91
C ALA A 66 39.28 -6.27 -32.86
N ALA A 67 40.50 -6.02 -32.38
CA ALA A 67 41.60 -5.52 -33.20
C ALA A 67 42.06 -6.60 -34.19
N ARG A 68 42.84 -6.21 -35.22
CA ARG A 68 43.42 -7.14 -36.20
C ARG A 68 44.11 -8.32 -35.52
N GLY A 69 43.83 -9.55 -35.94
CA GLY A 69 44.40 -10.77 -35.34
C GLY A 69 43.98 -11.11 -33.91
N SER A 70 43.31 -10.20 -33.21
CA SER A 70 42.96 -10.39 -31.80
C SER A 70 41.73 -11.28 -31.65
N GLU A 71 41.86 -12.31 -30.83
CA GLU A 71 40.74 -13.11 -30.30
C GLU A 71 39.96 -12.36 -29.19
N LEU A 72 40.60 -11.38 -28.56
CA LEU A 72 39.96 -10.55 -27.54
C LEU A 72 39.09 -9.47 -28.20
N CYS A 73 37.83 -9.39 -27.75
CA CYS A 73 36.91 -8.31 -28.13
C CYS A 73 36.82 -7.29 -26.98
N GLN A 74 37.26 -6.06 -27.23
CA GLN A 74 37.23 -4.99 -26.24
C GLN A 74 35.80 -4.43 -26.14
N THR A 75 35.15 -4.63 -25.00
CA THR A 75 33.78 -4.15 -24.76
C THR A 75 33.74 -2.64 -24.69
N ALA A 76 32.93 -2.03 -25.55
CA ALA A 76 32.70 -0.60 -25.58
C ALA A 76 31.30 -0.20 -25.07
N LEU A 77 30.35 -1.14 -25.06
CA LEU A 77 29.01 -0.96 -24.49
C LEU A 77 28.54 -2.26 -23.85
N SER A 78 28.04 -2.16 -22.62
CA SER A 78 27.27 -3.21 -21.95
C SER A 78 26.17 -2.53 -21.14
N LEU A 79 24.94 -2.59 -21.62
CA LEU A 79 23.80 -1.92 -21.00
C LEU A 79 23.63 -2.45 -19.56
N GLN A 80 23.65 -1.53 -18.58
CA GLN A 80 23.59 -1.84 -17.15
C GLN A 80 24.70 -2.79 -16.64
N GLY A 81 25.77 -3.02 -17.43
CA GLY A 81 26.85 -3.96 -17.08
C GLY A 81 26.40 -5.42 -17.00
N ARG A 82 25.32 -5.80 -17.67
CA ARG A 82 24.72 -7.15 -17.61
C ARG A 82 24.99 -8.01 -18.84
N PHE A 83 25.47 -7.41 -19.93
CA PHE A 83 25.74 -8.10 -21.19
C PHE A 83 27.22 -8.44 -21.33
N ARG A 84 27.53 -9.70 -21.65
CA ARG A 84 28.90 -10.20 -21.82
C ARG A 84 29.00 -11.09 -23.03
N LEU A 85 30.01 -10.87 -23.87
CA LEU A 85 30.29 -11.77 -24.98
C LEU A 85 30.83 -13.10 -24.45
N LEU A 86 30.25 -14.20 -24.92
CA LEU A 86 30.75 -15.56 -24.67
C LEU A 86 31.46 -16.14 -25.89
N GLY A 87 30.94 -15.84 -27.08
CA GLY A 87 31.53 -16.29 -28.33
C GLY A 87 32.83 -15.57 -28.67
N ASN A 88 33.62 -16.17 -29.56
CA ASN A 88 34.77 -15.51 -30.16
C ASN A 88 34.41 -15.04 -31.59
N PRO A 89 34.37 -13.72 -31.85
CA PRO A 89 34.04 -13.20 -33.18
C PRO A 89 34.98 -13.64 -34.29
N ARG A 90 36.24 -14.01 -33.96
CA ARG A 90 37.20 -14.58 -34.93
C ARG A 90 36.86 -16.00 -35.34
N HIS A 91 36.16 -16.73 -34.49
CA HIS A 91 35.61 -18.06 -34.77
C HIS A 91 34.15 -17.98 -35.21
N ASN A 92 33.73 -16.80 -35.71
CA ASN A 92 32.39 -16.53 -36.19
C ASN A 92 31.27 -16.72 -35.16
N ASP A 93 31.58 -16.54 -33.88
CA ASP A 93 30.64 -16.71 -32.77
C ASP A 93 30.45 -15.39 -32.01
N LEU A 94 29.23 -14.88 -32.01
CA LEU A 94 28.79 -13.65 -31.36
C LEU A 94 27.87 -13.92 -30.17
N SER A 95 27.83 -15.16 -29.68
CA SER A 95 26.94 -15.57 -28.60
C SER A 95 27.11 -14.68 -27.36
N LEU A 96 25.99 -14.21 -26.82
CA LEU A 96 25.94 -13.18 -25.78
C LEU A 96 25.25 -13.69 -24.53
N ARG A 97 25.85 -13.47 -23.37
CA ARG A 97 25.23 -13.71 -22.07
C ARG A 97 24.57 -12.44 -21.54
N VAL A 98 23.36 -12.57 -21.04
CA VAL A 98 22.63 -11.54 -20.29
C VAL A 98 22.48 -12.01 -18.86
N GLU A 99 22.95 -11.23 -17.88
CA GLU A 99 22.86 -11.56 -16.45
C GLU A 99 21.68 -10.87 -15.76
N ARG A 100 21.23 -11.43 -14.62
CA ARG A 100 20.23 -10.82 -13.72
C ARG A 100 18.95 -10.44 -14.46
N LEU A 101 18.36 -11.39 -15.17
CA LEU A 101 17.21 -11.15 -16.03
C LEU A 101 16.03 -10.54 -15.28
N ALA A 102 15.36 -9.57 -15.89
CA ALA A 102 14.08 -9.04 -15.45
C ALA A 102 12.99 -9.38 -16.48
N LEU A 103 11.72 -9.41 -16.08
CA LEU A 103 10.60 -9.61 -16.99
C LEU A 103 10.59 -8.60 -18.16
N ALA A 104 11.09 -7.39 -17.93
CA ALA A 104 11.25 -6.35 -18.95
C ALA A 104 12.34 -6.65 -19.99
N ASP A 105 13.26 -7.58 -19.73
CA ASP A 105 14.27 -8.01 -20.69
C ASP A 105 13.69 -8.95 -21.77
N SER A 106 12.47 -9.47 -21.57
CA SER A 106 11.75 -10.24 -22.59
C SER A 106 11.55 -9.41 -23.84
N GLY A 107 11.86 -10.01 -24.99
CA GLY A 107 11.80 -9.31 -26.27
C GLY A 107 12.65 -9.97 -27.33
N ARG A 108 12.81 -9.30 -28.46
CA ARG A 108 13.62 -9.79 -29.56
C ARG A 108 14.99 -9.10 -29.58
N TYR A 109 16.03 -9.87 -29.80
CA TYR A 109 17.41 -9.42 -29.85
C TYR A 109 18.05 -9.78 -31.19
N PHE A 110 18.81 -8.86 -31.77
CA PHE A 110 19.42 -9.01 -33.08
C PHE A 110 20.94 -8.88 -32.97
N CYS A 111 21.66 -9.88 -33.46
CA CYS A 111 23.12 -9.84 -33.53
C CYS A 111 23.57 -9.26 -34.87
N ARG A 112 24.62 -8.45 -34.83
CA ARG A 112 25.23 -7.79 -35.99
C ARG A 112 26.73 -7.88 -35.90
N VAL A 113 27.36 -8.08 -37.05
CA VAL A 113 28.81 -7.96 -37.22
C VAL A 113 29.11 -6.93 -38.29
N GLU A 114 30.19 -6.19 -38.07
CA GLU A 114 30.71 -5.21 -39.02
C GLU A 114 32.22 -5.43 -39.13
N PHE A 115 32.70 -5.67 -40.34
CA PHE A 115 34.12 -5.67 -40.64
C PHE A 115 34.56 -4.24 -40.96
N ALA A 116 35.76 -3.86 -40.52
CA ALA A 116 36.40 -2.63 -40.97
C ALA A 116 36.69 -2.73 -42.47
N GLY A 117 36.20 -1.75 -43.24
CA GLY A 117 36.24 -1.76 -44.69
C GLY A 117 34.99 -1.12 -45.28
N ASP A 118 34.45 -1.74 -46.33
CA ASP A 118 33.32 -1.20 -47.07
C ASP A 118 32.01 -1.28 -46.29
N ALA A 119 31.09 -0.38 -46.64
CA ALA A 119 29.73 -0.36 -46.13
C ALA A 119 28.94 -1.67 -46.37
N HIS A 120 29.40 -2.55 -47.25
CA HIS A 120 28.76 -3.82 -47.56
C HIS A 120 29.24 -4.98 -46.67
N ASP A 121 30.27 -4.76 -45.84
CA ASP A 121 30.86 -5.79 -44.98
C ASP A 121 30.23 -5.80 -43.58
N ARG A 122 28.91 -5.66 -43.56
CA ARG A 122 28.08 -5.70 -42.35
C ARG A 122 26.86 -6.57 -42.57
N TYR A 123 26.53 -7.35 -41.56
CA TYR A 123 25.36 -8.22 -41.60
C TYR A 123 24.71 -8.30 -40.24
N GLU A 124 23.38 -8.31 -40.23
CA GLU A 124 22.58 -8.46 -39.01
C GLU A 124 21.55 -9.57 -39.21
N SER A 125 21.26 -10.29 -38.13
CA SER A 125 20.30 -11.38 -38.13
C SER A 125 18.93 -10.86 -38.56
N ARG A 126 18.29 -11.49 -39.53
CA ARG A 126 16.97 -11.05 -40.03
C ARG A 126 15.85 -11.29 -39.01
N HIS A 127 15.90 -12.43 -38.33
CA HIS A 127 14.84 -12.85 -37.41
C HIS A 127 15.15 -12.55 -35.96
N GLY A 128 16.42 -12.48 -35.57
CA GLY A 128 16.82 -12.32 -34.17
C GLY A 128 16.37 -13.48 -33.26
N VAL A 129 16.82 -13.44 -32.02
CA VAL A 129 16.43 -14.39 -30.96
C VAL A 129 15.33 -13.77 -30.12
N ARG A 130 14.21 -14.48 -29.93
CA ARG A 130 13.22 -14.09 -28.91
C ARG A 130 13.70 -14.59 -27.54
N LEU A 131 13.96 -13.68 -26.62
CA LEU A 131 14.20 -14.02 -25.22
C LEU A 131 12.86 -13.99 -24.48
N ARG A 132 12.47 -15.12 -23.90
CA ARG A 132 11.30 -15.24 -23.02
C ARG A 132 11.77 -15.38 -21.57
N VAL A 133 11.57 -14.34 -20.78
CA VAL A 133 11.85 -14.37 -19.34
C VAL A 133 10.59 -14.81 -18.62
N THR A 134 10.70 -15.91 -17.88
CA THR A 134 9.63 -16.45 -17.03
C THR A 134 9.88 -16.08 -15.57
N ALA A 135 8.83 -16.03 -14.76
CA ALA A 135 8.95 -15.70 -13.34
C ALA A 135 7.85 -16.37 -12.52
N ALA A 136 8.23 -16.91 -11.36
CA ALA A 136 7.28 -17.33 -10.35
C ALA A 136 6.43 -16.14 -9.87
N PRO A 137 5.20 -16.38 -9.37
CA PRO A 137 4.29 -15.32 -9.00
C PRO A 137 4.84 -14.54 -7.81
N ARG A 138 4.69 -13.21 -7.86
CA ARG A 138 5.00 -12.32 -6.74
C ARG A 138 3.83 -11.38 -6.52
N ILE A 139 3.30 -11.37 -5.31
CA ILE A 139 2.25 -10.41 -4.93
C ILE A 139 2.93 -9.06 -4.68
N VAL A 140 2.63 -8.08 -5.53
CA VAL A 140 3.24 -6.74 -5.49
C VAL A 140 2.41 -5.76 -4.67
N ASN A 141 1.10 -5.98 -4.55
CA ASN A 141 0.23 -5.16 -3.72
C ASN A 141 -0.95 -5.98 -3.17
N ILE A 142 -1.32 -5.71 -1.91
CA ILE A 142 -2.55 -6.20 -1.30
C ILE A 142 -3.13 -5.09 -0.42
N SER A 143 -4.41 -4.76 -0.62
CA SER A 143 -5.04 -3.62 0.05
C SER A 143 -6.50 -3.88 0.36
N VAL A 144 -7.02 -3.17 1.37
CA VAL A 144 -8.44 -3.15 1.72
C VAL A 144 -8.98 -1.76 1.43
N LEU A 145 -10.06 -1.69 0.67
CA LEU A 145 -10.67 -0.44 0.23
C LEU A 145 -12.13 -0.39 0.73
N PRO A 146 -12.68 0.82 0.97
CA PRO A 146 -14.12 0.97 1.20
C PRO A 146 -14.91 0.45 -0.02
N GLY A 147 -15.94 -0.34 0.26
CA GLY A 147 -16.88 -0.85 -0.73
C GLY A 147 -18.28 -0.23 -0.54
N PRO A 148 -19.24 -0.59 -1.41
CA PRO A 148 -20.62 -0.16 -1.27
C PRO A 148 -21.25 -0.70 0.03
N ALA A 149 -22.31 -0.03 0.50
CA ALA A 149 -23.12 -0.45 1.66
C ALA A 149 -22.33 -0.71 2.96
N HIS A 150 -21.34 0.15 3.28
CA HIS A 150 -20.47 0.02 4.45
C HIS A 150 -19.68 -1.30 4.52
N ALA A 151 -19.51 -1.98 3.38
CA ALA A 151 -18.63 -3.12 3.27
C ALA A 151 -17.19 -2.67 3.00
N PHE A 152 -16.26 -3.60 3.17
CA PHE A 152 -14.89 -3.46 2.68
C PHE A 152 -14.69 -4.45 1.55
N ARG A 153 -13.92 -4.05 0.54
CA ARG A 153 -13.42 -4.92 -0.52
C ARG A 153 -11.90 -5.08 -0.38
N ALA A 154 -11.33 -6.14 -0.94
CA ALA A 154 -9.88 -6.32 -0.98
C ALA A 154 -9.39 -6.43 -2.42
N LEU A 155 -8.24 -5.83 -2.69
CA LEU A 155 -7.58 -5.86 -3.99
C LEU A 155 -6.22 -6.53 -3.83
N CYS A 156 -5.93 -7.50 -4.68
CA CYS A 156 -4.64 -8.18 -4.76
C CYS A 156 -4.09 -8.03 -6.17
N THR A 157 -2.84 -7.58 -6.27
CA THR A 157 -2.11 -7.46 -7.53
C THR A 157 -0.87 -8.34 -7.45
N ALA A 158 -0.70 -9.23 -8.42
CA ALA A 158 0.48 -10.06 -8.55
C ALA A 158 1.09 -9.95 -9.94
N GLU A 159 2.40 -10.18 -10.02
CA GLU A 159 3.17 -10.27 -11.25
C GLU A 159 3.67 -11.70 -11.45
N GLY A 160 3.75 -12.15 -12.70
CA GLY A 160 4.36 -13.44 -13.04
C GLY A 160 4.24 -13.75 -14.52
N GLU A 161 5.13 -14.62 -15.02
CA GLU A 161 5.10 -15.11 -16.39
C GLU A 161 5.40 -16.62 -16.39
N PRO A 162 4.43 -17.50 -16.73
CA PRO A 162 3.09 -17.20 -17.23
C PRO A 162 2.20 -16.42 -16.24
N PRO A 163 1.17 -15.69 -16.73
CA PRO A 163 0.28 -14.91 -15.88
C PRO A 163 -0.32 -15.76 -14.74
N PRO A 164 -0.21 -15.32 -13.48
CA PRO A 164 -0.67 -16.11 -12.35
C PRO A 164 -2.19 -16.13 -12.22
N ALA A 165 -2.73 -17.29 -11.86
CA ALA A 165 -4.10 -17.44 -11.39
C ALA A 165 -4.19 -16.92 -9.95
N LEU A 166 -5.09 -15.98 -9.72
CA LEU A 166 -5.34 -15.40 -8.41
C LEU A 166 -6.61 -15.98 -7.79
N SER A 167 -6.54 -16.31 -6.51
CA SER A 167 -7.69 -16.78 -5.74
C SER A 167 -7.67 -16.22 -4.33
N TRP A 168 -8.85 -16.04 -3.74
CA TRP A 168 -9.00 -15.55 -2.37
C TRP A 168 -9.54 -16.65 -1.48
N SER A 169 -8.95 -16.80 -0.29
CA SER A 169 -9.44 -17.67 0.78
C SER A 169 -9.70 -16.85 2.04
N GLY A 170 -10.67 -17.27 2.84
CA GLY A 170 -11.02 -16.55 4.07
C GLY A 170 -12.35 -17.00 4.68
N PRO A 171 -12.77 -16.35 5.77
CA PRO A 171 -14.03 -16.67 6.43
C PRO A 171 -15.23 -16.57 5.47
N ALA A 172 -16.06 -17.60 5.43
CA ALA A 172 -17.27 -17.68 4.59
C ALA A 172 -17.05 -17.58 3.07
N LEU A 173 -15.80 -17.61 2.60
CA LEU A 173 -15.48 -17.90 1.21
C LEU A 173 -15.43 -19.43 1.06
N GLY A 174 -16.33 -20.00 0.26
CA GLY A 174 -16.28 -21.43 -0.08
C GLY A 174 -15.04 -21.78 -0.92
N ASN A 175 -14.98 -23.00 -1.45
CA ASN A 175 -13.88 -23.45 -2.32
C ASN A 175 -13.79 -22.68 -3.67
N SER A 176 -14.79 -21.85 -3.98
CA SER A 176 -14.87 -21.03 -5.19
C SER A 176 -14.81 -19.56 -4.79
N SER A 177 -13.68 -18.92 -5.01
CA SER A 177 -13.51 -17.50 -4.76
C SER A 177 -14.28 -16.69 -5.80
N ALA A 178 -15.29 -15.92 -5.37
CA ALA A 178 -15.97 -14.91 -6.17
C ALA A 178 -15.06 -13.68 -6.35
N ALA A 179 -13.91 -13.89 -7.00
CA ALA A 179 -12.95 -12.85 -7.27
C ALA A 179 -13.05 -12.46 -8.75
N GLU A 180 -13.33 -11.18 -9.01
CA GLU A 180 -13.24 -10.67 -10.37
C GLU A 180 -11.76 -10.50 -10.72
N GLN A 181 -11.29 -11.33 -11.65
CA GLN A 181 -9.91 -11.31 -12.11
C GLN A 181 -9.83 -10.46 -13.38
N SER A 182 -8.92 -9.50 -13.39
CA SER A 182 -8.63 -8.67 -14.54
C SER A 182 -7.14 -8.67 -14.85
N GLN A 183 -6.82 -8.52 -16.14
CA GLN A 183 -5.44 -8.37 -16.56
C GLN A 183 -5.01 -6.93 -16.30
N GLY A 184 -3.93 -6.77 -15.54
CA GLY A 184 -3.29 -5.48 -15.31
C GLY A 184 -2.41 -5.06 -16.49
N HIS A 185 -1.41 -4.24 -16.22
CA HIS A 185 -0.43 -3.85 -17.24
C HIS A 185 0.72 -4.85 -17.31
N GLY A 186 1.11 -5.24 -18.53
CA GLY A 186 2.24 -6.16 -18.76
C GLY A 186 2.01 -7.53 -18.14
N TYR A 187 2.84 -7.89 -17.16
CA TYR A 187 2.81 -9.18 -16.46
C TYR A 187 1.95 -9.17 -15.19
N GLN A 188 1.18 -8.11 -14.97
CA GLN A 188 0.34 -7.95 -13.79
C GLN A 188 -1.03 -8.57 -13.98
N VAL A 189 -1.53 -9.18 -12.90
CA VAL A 189 -2.89 -9.70 -12.78
C VAL A 189 -3.47 -9.18 -11.48
N ILE A 190 -4.74 -8.79 -11.51
CA ILE A 190 -5.45 -8.19 -10.38
C ILE A 190 -6.67 -9.04 -10.06
N ALA A 191 -6.90 -9.29 -8.77
CA ALA A 191 -8.10 -9.96 -8.27
C ALA A 191 -8.75 -9.13 -7.18
N GLU A 192 -9.99 -8.74 -7.41
CA GLU A 192 -10.82 -8.04 -6.44
C GLU A 192 -11.73 -9.03 -5.71
N LEU A 193 -11.75 -8.95 -4.38
CA LEU A 193 -12.76 -9.57 -3.52
C LEU A 193 -13.81 -8.51 -3.17
N PRO A 194 -15.05 -8.57 -3.73
CA PRO A 194 -16.01 -7.47 -3.66
C PRO A 194 -16.51 -7.12 -2.25
N ALA A 195 -16.54 -8.11 -1.35
CA ALA A 195 -17.03 -7.91 0.01
C ALA A 195 -16.35 -8.84 1.01
N LEU A 196 -15.80 -8.25 2.08
CA LEU A 196 -15.29 -8.96 3.25
C LEU A 196 -16.43 -9.06 4.27
N THR A 197 -17.05 -10.24 4.35
CA THR A 197 -18.34 -10.44 5.04
C THR A 197 -18.20 -10.72 6.53
N ARG A 198 -17.10 -11.31 6.97
CA ARG A 198 -16.84 -11.68 8.38
C ARG A 198 -15.47 -11.23 8.86
N ASP A 199 -15.32 -11.09 10.17
CA ASP A 199 -14.03 -10.81 10.81
C ASP A 199 -13.07 -12.00 10.60
N GLY A 200 -11.79 -11.71 10.35
CA GLY A 200 -10.75 -12.73 10.19
C GLY A 200 -9.74 -12.43 9.09
N ARG A 201 -8.97 -13.46 8.74
CA ARG A 201 -7.86 -13.41 7.77
C ARG A 201 -8.33 -13.77 6.38
N TYR A 202 -8.13 -12.86 5.43
CA TYR A 202 -8.36 -13.09 4.00
C TYR A 202 -7.01 -13.19 3.30
N THR A 203 -6.78 -14.27 2.55
CA THR A 203 -5.50 -14.56 1.91
C THR A 203 -5.67 -14.64 0.40
N CYS A 204 -4.94 -13.79 -0.32
CA CYS A 204 -4.78 -13.89 -1.75
C CYS A 204 -3.67 -14.90 -2.05
N THR A 205 -3.95 -15.85 -2.95
CA THR A 205 -3.00 -16.84 -3.44
C THR A 205 -2.80 -16.63 -4.94
N ALA A 206 -1.55 -16.40 -5.35
CA ALA A 206 -1.13 -16.28 -6.73
C ALA A 206 -0.36 -17.53 -7.14
N ALA A 207 -0.76 -18.21 -8.22
CA ALA A 207 -0.12 -19.45 -8.66
C ALA A 207 0.09 -19.49 -10.18
N ASN A 208 1.25 -19.96 -10.62
CA ASN A 208 1.52 -20.32 -12.00
C ASN A 208 2.35 -21.62 -12.05
N SER A 209 2.83 -22.02 -13.23
CA SER A 209 3.61 -23.24 -13.42
C SER A 209 4.97 -23.25 -12.69
N LEU A 210 5.47 -22.09 -12.26
CA LEU A 210 6.79 -21.95 -11.60
C LEU A 210 6.67 -21.87 -10.07
N GLY A 211 5.49 -21.60 -9.53
CA GLY A 211 5.31 -21.56 -8.09
C GLY A 211 4.04 -20.86 -7.61
N ARG A 212 4.05 -20.54 -6.31
CA ARG A 212 2.94 -19.90 -5.61
C ARG A 212 3.45 -18.82 -4.65
N ALA A 213 2.71 -17.72 -4.55
CA ALA A 213 2.88 -16.69 -3.54
C ALA A 213 1.56 -16.42 -2.81
N GLU A 214 1.63 -16.06 -1.53
CA GLU A 214 0.47 -15.78 -0.70
C GLU A 214 0.66 -14.49 0.10
N ALA A 215 -0.40 -13.72 0.26
CA ALA A 215 -0.42 -12.53 1.09
C ALA A 215 -1.80 -12.37 1.75
N SER A 216 -1.83 -11.86 2.98
CA SER A 216 -3.06 -11.77 3.75
C SER A 216 -3.37 -10.36 4.25
N VAL A 217 -4.66 -10.05 4.34
CA VAL A 217 -5.21 -8.88 5.02
C VAL A 217 -6.19 -9.35 6.11
N TYR A 218 -6.37 -8.53 7.13
CA TYR A 218 -7.25 -8.85 8.26
C TYR A 218 -8.37 -7.82 8.35
N LEU A 219 -9.60 -8.31 8.55
CA LEU A 219 -10.75 -7.49 8.88
C LEU A 219 -11.16 -7.71 10.33
N TYR A 220 -11.26 -6.62 11.09
CA TYR A 220 -11.81 -6.61 12.44
C TYR A 220 -12.79 -5.46 12.58
N ARG A 221 -14.08 -5.77 12.71
CA ARG A 221 -15.13 -4.78 12.95
C ARG A 221 -15.23 -4.49 14.44
N PHE A 222 -14.92 -3.25 14.83
CA PHE A 222 -15.22 -2.80 16.19
C PHE A 222 -16.73 -2.74 16.40
N ARG A 223 -17.26 -3.65 17.23
CA ARG A 223 -18.63 -3.54 17.75
C ARG A 223 -18.58 -2.60 18.94
N GLY A 224 -19.00 -1.35 18.75
CA GLY A 224 -19.21 -0.43 19.87
C GLY A 224 -20.15 -1.07 20.89
N ALA A 225 -19.80 -1.03 22.17
CA ALA A 225 -20.63 -1.60 23.22
C ALA A 225 -22.01 -0.92 23.20
N PRO A 226 -23.12 -1.67 22.98
CA PRO A 226 -24.47 -1.07 22.90
C PRO A 226 -24.93 -0.47 24.25
N GLY A 227 -24.19 -0.70 25.34
CA GLY A 227 -24.56 -0.29 26.69
C GLY A 227 -24.27 1.17 27.06
N ALA A 228 -23.46 1.91 26.29
CA ALA A 228 -23.14 3.30 26.63
C ALA A 228 -24.37 4.22 26.50
N SER A 229 -25.21 3.98 25.49
CA SER A 229 -26.43 4.76 25.25
C SER A 229 -27.53 4.45 26.27
N THR A 230 -27.71 3.18 26.62
CA THR A 230 -28.74 2.78 27.61
C THR A 230 -28.39 3.24 29.03
N LEU A 231 -27.11 3.18 29.42
CA LEU A 231 -26.65 3.63 30.73
C LEU A 231 -26.79 5.15 30.86
N ALA A 232 -26.43 5.91 29.81
CA ALA A 232 -26.60 7.36 29.78
C ALA A 232 -28.08 7.77 29.90
N LEU A 233 -28.99 7.06 29.22
CA LEU A 233 -30.43 7.29 29.31
C LEU A 233 -30.98 7.00 30.73
N LEU A 234 -30.55 5.91 31.37
CA LEU A 234 -30.96 5.57 32.73
C LEU A 234 -30.45 6.58 33.75
N LEU A 235 -29.19 6.99 33.65
CA LEU A 235 -28.59 8.01 34.52
C LEU A 235 -29.26 9.37 34.31
N GLY A 236 -29.56 9.74 33.06
CA GLY A 236 -30.32 10.95 32.74
C GLY A 236 -31.72 10.95 33.34
N ALA A 237 -32.44 9.83 33.25
CA ALA A 237 -33.79 9.69 33.83
C ALA A 237 -33.78 9.74 35.38
N LEU A 238 -32.78 9.12 36.02
CA LEU A 238 -32.58 9.19 37.47
C LEU A 238 -32.23 10.61 37.91
N GLY A 239 -31.35 11.30 37.18
CA GLY A 239 -30.99 12.70 37.45
C GLY A 239 -32.21 13.63 37.35
N LEU A 240 -33.04 13.48 36.32
CA LEU A 240 -34.26 14.27 36.16
C LEU A 240 -35.26 14.02 37.30
N LYS A 241 -35.44 12.76 37.72
CA LYS A 241 -36.30 12.43 38.88
C LYS A 241 -35.80 13.06 40.17
N ALA A 242 -34.48 13.05 40.41
CA ALA A 242 -33.89 13.67 41.60
C ALA A 242 -34.10 15.19 41.61
N LEU A 243 -33.91 15.87 40.46
CA LEU A 243 -34.15 17.31 40.33
C LEU A 243 -35.62 17.69 40.56
N LEU A 244 -36.56 16.90 40.04
CA LEU A 244 -37.99 17.11 40.27
C LEU A 244 -38.35 16.95 41.76
N LEU A 245 -37.81 15.93 42.43
CA LEU A 245 -38.03 15.71 43.86
C LEU A 245 -37.48 16.87 44.70
N LEU A 246 -36.27 17.35 44.39
CA LEU A 246 -35.67 18.51 45.05
C LEU A 246 -36.49 19.78 44.83
N GLY A 247 -37.01 19.99 43.61
CA GLY A 247 -37.92 21.10 43.29
C GLY A 247 -39.22 21.06 44.11
N VAL A 248 -39.83 19.88 44.24
CA VAL A 248 -41.06 19.70 45.05
C VAL A 248 -40.78 19.93 46.54
N LEU A 249 -39.66 19.40 47.07
CA LEU A 249 -39.26 19.61 48.45
C LEU A 249 -38.95 21.09 48.73
N GLY A 250 -38.26 21.76 47.82
CA GLY A 250 -38.01 23.20 47.87
C GLY A 250 -39.31 24.01 47.88
N ALA A 251 -40.25 23.71 46.98
CA ALA A 251 -41.55 24.37 46.93
C ALA A 251 -42.39 24.14 48.20
N ARG A 252 -42.31 22.95 48.83
CA ARG A 252 -42.96 22.69 50.12
C ARG A 252 -42.31 23.47 51.25
N ALA A 253 -40.98 23.58 51.25
CA ALA A 253 -40.24 24.36 52.25
C ALA A 253 -40.53 25.86 52.15
N THR A 254 -40.60 26.41 50.93
CA THR A 254 -40.94 27.82 50.71
C THR A 254 -42.39 28.13 51.06
N ARG A 255 -43.34 27.24 50.75
CA ARG A 255 -44.75 27.38 51.19
C ARG A 255 -44.86 27.39 52.71
N LYS A 256 -44.24 26.43 53.41
CA LYS A 256 -44.20 26.42 54.89
C LYS A 256 -43.58 27.69 55.47
N ARG A 257 -42.55 28.24 54.82
CA ARG A 257 -41.89 29.48 55.25
C ARG A 257 -42.75 30.71 55.01
N LEU A 258 -43.51 30.73 53.91
CA LEU A 258 -44.45 31.80 53.57
C LEU A 258 -45.68 31.79 54.51
N ASP A 259 -46.21 30.60 54.83
CA ASP A 259 -47.31 30.44 55.79
C ASP A 259 -46.93 30.96 57.19
N HIS A 260 -45.68 30.76 57.61
CA HIS A 260 -45.15 31.27 58.88
C HIS A 260 -44.97 32.80 58.90
N LEU A 261 -44.71 33.43 57.75
CA LEU A 261 -44.59 34.89 57.62
C LEU A 261 -45.95 35.60 57.61
N VAL A 262 -47.04 34.91 57.26
CA VAL A 262 -48.40 35.46 57.25
C VAL A 262 -49.05 35.45 58.65
N THR A 263 -48.55 34.65 59.60
CA THR A 263 -49.17 34.52 60.95
C THR A 263 -48.81 35.63 61.93
N GLN A 264 -47.95 36.60 61.57
CA GLN A 264 -47.41 37.59 62.52
C GLN A 264 -48.14 38.95 62.54
N ASP A 265 -49.09 39.22 61.63
CA ASP A 265 -49.86 40.48 61.58
C ASP A 265 -51.36 40.28 61.88
N THR A 266 -51.72 39.89 63.12
CA THR A 266 -53.11 40.05 63.60
C THR A 266 -53.13 40.38 65.11
N PRO A 267 -53.60 41.56 65.54
CA PRO A 267 -53.66 41.93 66.96
C PRO A 267 -54.95 41.39 67.62
N PRO A 268 -54.94 40.95 68.90
CA PRO A 268 -56.14 40.40 69.53
C PRO A 268 -56.94 41.48 70.28
N ARG A 269 -58.28 41.34 70.28
CA ARG A 269 -59.17 42.06 71.22
C ARG A 269 -59.83 41.07 72.18
N SER A 270 -59.85 41.54 73.43
CA SER A 270 -60.16 40.93 74.73
C SER A 270 -61.41 40.06 74.86
N GLN A 271 -61.28 38.97 75.61
CA GLN A 271 -62.36 38.35 76.38
C GLN A 271 -62.41 38.94 77.80
N ALA A 272 -63.62 39.20 78.28
CA ALA A 272 -63.95 39.33 79.70
C ALA A 272 -64.44 37.94 80.19
N GLN A 273 -64.33 37.52 81.44
CA GLN A 273 -63.63 37.92 82.67
C GLN A 273 -64.11 36.90 83.70
N GLU A 274 -63.22 36.32 84.53
CA GLU A 274 -63.42 36.27 85.98
C GLU A 274 -62.12 35.81 86.69
N SER A 275 -61.82 36.52 87.77
CA SER A 275 -60.77 36.46 88.80
C SER A 275 -60.36 35.09 89.38
N ASN A 276 -59.32 34.90 90.20
CA ASN A 276 -58.03 35.52 90.61
C ASN A 276 -57.54 34.68 91.83
N TYR A 277 -56.32 34.96 92.35
CA TYR A 277 -55.55 34.38 93.48
C TYR A 277 -54.55 33.29 93.03
N GLU A 278 -53.24 33.28 93.38
CA GLU A 278 -52.41 33.96 94.41
C GLU A 278 -50.92 33.68 94.05
N ASN A 279 -50.07 34.68 93.81
CA ASN A 279 -48.94 35.16 94.62
C ASN A 279 -47.89 34.12 95.12
N LEU A 280 -46.61 34.27 94.72
CA LEU A 280 -45.41 34.53 95.56
C LEU A 280 -44.09 34.07 94.91
N ASN A 281 -43.13 35.01 94.85
CA ASN A 281 -41.68 34.85 95.18
C ASN A 281 -40.74 34.05 94.24
N GLN A 282 -39.45 34.35 94.08
CA GLN A 282 -38.56 35.51 94.29
C GLN A 282 -37.15 35.10 93.78
N MET A 283 -36.32 36.11 93.49
CA MET A 283 -34.83 36.13 93.53
C MET A 283 -33.96 35.64 92.35
N SER A 284 -33.24 36.63 91.78
CA SER A 284 -31.97 36.60 91.02
C SER A 284 -30.73 36.33 91.94
N PRO A 285 -29.44 36.64 91.62
CA PRO A 285 -28.68 36.97 90.37
C PRO A 285 -27.28 36.24 90.38
N PRO A 286 -26.08 36.84 90.05
CA PRO A 286 -25.56 37.62 88.89
C PRO A 286 -24.38 36.84 88.19
N GLY A 287 -23.59 37.27 87.20
CA GLY A 287 -23.35 38.53 86.46
C GLY A 287 -22.08 38.43 85.60
N HIS A 288 -21.72 39.55 84.94
CA HIS A 288 -20.42 39.94 84.32
C HIS A 288 -20.04 39.27 82.98
N GLN A 289 -19.39 39.90 81.99
CA GLN A 289 -19.08 41.30 81.62
C GLN A 289 -18.60 41.24 80.13
N LEU A 290 -18.89 42.28 79.36
CA LEU A 290 -18.43 42.65 77.99
C LEU A 290 -16.92 43.01 77.93
N PRO A 291 -16.31 43.58 76.84
CA PRO A 291 -16.74 43.85 75.45
C PRO A 291 -15.62 43.62 74.36
N ARG A 292 -15.92 44.12 73.14
CA ARG A 292 -15.04 44.82 72.15
C ARG A 292 -14.67 44.03 70.88
N VAL A 293 -14.62 44.59 69.66
CA VAL A 293 -15.10 45.84 68.98
C VAL A 293 -14.52 45.79 67.54
N TYR A 294 -15.30 46.19 66.52
CA TYR A 294 -14.91 46.82 65.22
C TYR A 294 -14.09 46.01 64.18
N CYS A 295 -14.13 46.22 62.85
CA CYS A 295 -14.95 47.04 61.94
C CYS A 295 -14.71 46.62 60.45
N GLU A 296 -15.69 46.96 59.59
CA GLU A 296 -15.63 47.56 58.22
C GLU A 296 -14.60 47.08 57.17
N GLU A 297 -15.07 46.57 56.01
CA GLU A 297 -15.19 47.28 54.70
C GLU A 297 -13.84 47.35 53.93
N LEU A 298 -13.69 47.32 52.60
CA LEU A 298 -14.49 47.81 51.49
C LEU A 298 -13.97 47.20 50.16
N LEU A 299 -14.77 47.39 49.11
CA LEU A 299 -14.63 47.03 47.69
C LEU A 299 -13.25 47.24 47.01
N GLY A 300 -13.02 46.54 45.89
CA GLY A 300 -12.08 46.99 44.87
C GLY A 300 -11.96 46.12 43.60
N HIS A 301 -12.32 46.72 42.47
CA HIS A 301 -12.24 46.26 41.06
C HIS A 301 -10.95 45.57 40.58
N HIS A 302 -11.04 44.74 39.52
CA HIS A 302 -10.50 45.06 38.17
C HIS A 302 -10.55 43.86 37.17
N HIS A 303 -11.07 44.13 35.97
CA HIS A 303 -10.81 43.45 34.67
C HIS A 303 -9.42 43.90 34.12
N PRO A 304 -8.97 43.53 32.89
CA PRO A 304 -9.09 42.32 32.03
C PRO A 304 -7.69 41.90 31.45
N VAL A 305 -7.66 41.19 30.30
CA VAL A 305 -6.60 41.12 29.22
C VAL A 305 -5.97 39.71 29.01
N VAL A 306 -6.29 39.00 27.91
CA VAL A 306 -5.63 38.79 26.57
C VAL A 306 -4.48 37.77 26.52
N HIS A 307 -4.55 36.88 25.51
CA HIS A 307 -3.50 36.31 24.60
C HIS A 307 -3.83 34.84 24.29
N ARG A 308 -4.12 34.37 23.07
CA ARG A 308 -3.44 34.38 21.74
C ARG A 308 -2.23 33.44 21.66
N GLU A 309 -2.22 32.68 20.54
CA GLU A 309 -1.15 31.84 19.97
C GLU A 309 -0.98 30.44 20.60
N LYS A 310 -0.87 29.35 19.83
CA LYS A 310 -0.41 29.11 18.45
C LYS A 310 -1.27 28.07 17.74
#